data_AF-A0A5B1L379-F1
#
_entry.id   AF-A0A5B1L379-F1
#
_cell.length_a   1.000
_cell.length_b   1.000
_cell.length_c   1.000
_cell.angle_alpha   90.00
_cell.angle_beta   90.00
_cell.angle_gamma   90.00
#
_symmetry.space_group_name_H-M   'P 1'
#
loop_
_entity.id
_entity.type
_entity.pdbx_description
1 polymer ?
#
loop_
_entity_poly.entity_id
_entity_poly.type
_entity_poly.pdbx_seq_one_letter_code
_entity_poly.pdbx_strand_id
1 'polypeptide(L)'
;SESNLRKAFEEADKNSPAIIFIDELDAIAPKREKTHGEVERRIVSQLLTLMDGMKKSSHVIVMAATNRPNSIDPALRRFGRFDREIDIGIPDATGRLEILRIHTKNMKLGDD
;
A
#
# COMPACT_ATOMS: atom_id res chain seq x y z
N SER A 1 -12.05 -8.41 7.90
CA SER A 1 -12.20 -6.96 8.19
C SER A 1 -11.81 -6.71 9.65
N GLU A 2 -10.83 -5.88 9.96
CA GLU A 2 -10.14 -5.78 11.28
C GLU A 2 -9.37 -7.02 11.74
N SER A 3 -10.02 -8.18 11.95
CA SER A 3 -9.34 -9.41 12.41
C SER A 3 -8.26 -9.86 11.43
N ASN A 4 -8.55 -9.83 10.12
CA ASN A 4 -7.57 -10.18 9.09
C ASN A 4 -6.37 -9.21 9.05
N LEU A 5 -6.61 -7.91 9.31
CA LEU A 5 -5.55 -6.90 9.39
C LEU A 5 -4.60 -7.23 10.55
N ARG A 6 -5.15 -7.55 11.72
CA ARG A 6 -4.37 -7.97 12.87
C ARG A 6 -3.55 -9.23 12.58
N LYS A 7 -4.19 -10.26 12.00
CA LYS A 7 -3.52 -11.51 11.63
C LYS A 7 -2.37 -11.29 10.66
N ALA A 8 -2.54 -10.44 9.65
CA ALA A 8 -1.48 -10.13 8.69
C ALA A 8 -0.25 -9.50 9.36
N PHE A 9 -0.46 -8.55 10.29
CA PHE A 9 0.65 -7.94 11.04
C PHE A 9 1.30 -8.94 12.01
N GLU A 10 0.52 -9.77 12.70
CA GLU A 10 1.05 -10.81 13.59
C GLU A 10 1.85 -11.87 12.83
N GLU A 11 1.39 -12.25 11.64
CA GLU A 11 2.08 -13.21 10.77
C GLU A 11 3.38 -12.64 10.22
N ALA A 12 3.38 -11.37 9.80
CA ALA A 12 4.60 -10.69 9.35
C ALA A 12 5.63 -10.53 10.48
N ASP A 13 5.20 -10.19 11.70
CA ASP A 13 6.10 -10.08 12.86
C ASP A 13 6.71 -11.44 13.23
N LYS A 14 5.90 -12.51 13.23
CA LYS A 14 6.37 -13.89 13.50
C LYS A 14 7.35 -14.41 12.44
N ASN A 15 7.16 -14.03 11.18
CA ASN A 15 7.98 -14.46 10.06
C ASN A 15 9.01 -13.40 9.62
N SER A 16 9.39 -12.49 10.53
CA SER A 16 10.37 -11.46 10.24
C SER A 16 11.72 -12.08 9.79
N PRO A 17 12.37 -11.58 8.73
CA PRO A 17 12.05 -10.36 7.97
C PRO A 17 10.88 -10.52 6.98
N ALA A 18 9.96 -9.55 6.96
CA ALA A 18 8.74 -9.63 6.17
C ALA A 18 8.33 -8.29 5.54
N ILE A 19 7.56 -8.35 4.46
CA ILE A 19 6.92 -7.18 3.82
C ILE A 19 5.41 -7.38 3.86
N ILE A 20 4.69 -6.38 4.37
CA ILE A 20 3.24 -6.28 4.24
C ILE A 20 2.96 -5.34 3.07
N PHE A 21 2.22 -5.81 2.06
CA PHE A 21 1.78 -4.97 0.95
C PHE A 21 0.26 -4.75 1.02
N ILE A 22 -0.16 -3.50 1.11
CA ILE A 22 -1.57 -3.09 1.13
C ILE A 22 -1.89 -2.41 -0.20
N ASP A 23 -2.49 -3.15 -1.12
CA ASP A 23 -3.01 -2.56 -2.35
C ASP A 23 -4.33 -1.82 -2.09
N GLU A 24 -4.65 -0.83 -2.93
CA GLU A 24 -5.85 0.02 -2.82
C GLU A 24 -6.08 0.56 -1.41
N LEU A 25 -5.05 1.17 -0.80
CA LEU A 25 -5.12 1.68 0.57
C LEU A 25 -6.29 2.66 0.79
N ASP A 26 -6.68 3.42 -0.24
CA ASP A 26 -7.83 4.33 -0.17
C ASP A 26 -9.18 3.64 0.05
N ALA A 27 -9.30 2.33 -0.22
CA ALA A 27 -10.50 1.54 0.04
C ALA A 27 -10.70 1.27 1.55
N ILE A 28 -9.61 1.10 2.31
CA ILE A 28 -9.67 0.76 3.74
C ILE A 28 -9.30 1.93 4.66
N ALA A 29 -8.73 3.00 4.10
CA ALA A 29 -8.27 4.16 4.86
C ALA A 29 -8.69 5.52 4.28
N PRO A 30 -9.97 5.73 3.91
CA PRO A 30 -10.42 7.03 3.43
C PRO A 30 -10.40 8.09 4.55
N LYS A 31 -10.40 9.38 4.15
CA LYS A 31 -10.61 10.51 5.08
C LYS A 31 -11.90 10.31 5.87
N ARG A 32 -11.83 10.47 7.19
CA ARG A 32 -12.95 10.29 8.13
C ARG A 32 -14.20 11.11 7.80
N GLU A 33 -14.02 12.28 7.19
CA GLU A 33 -15.10 13.17 6.74
C GLU A 33 -15.92 12.58 5.58
N LYS A 34 -15.29 11.76 4.73
CA LYS A 34 -15.96 11.04 3.63
C LYS A 34 -16.55 9.70 4.06
N THR A 35 -16.30 9.30 5.30
CA THR A 35 -16.70 8.01 5.86
C THR A 35 -17.98 8.18 6.67
N HIS A 36 -19.10 7.68 6.13
CA HIS A 36 -20.40 7.67 6.81
C HIS A 36 -20.59 6.43 7.70
N GLY A 37 -19.83 5.35 7.50
CA GLY A 37 -19.94 4.10 8.25
C GLY A 37 -19.00 4.01 9.46
N GLU A 38 -19.52 3.62 10.63
CA GLU A 38 -18.71 3.37 11.83
C GLU A 38 -17.68 2.24 11.64
N VAL A 39 -18.01 1.25 10.80
CA VAL A 39 -17.12 0.11 10.51
C VAL A 39 -15.85 0.56 9.78
N GLU A 40 -15.99 1.40 8.76
CA GLU A 40 -14.85 1.95 8.01
C GLU A 40 -13.94 2.77 8.92
N ARG A 41 -14.50 3.61 9.81
CA ARG A 41 -13.71 4.38 10.79
C ARG A 41 -12.92 3.47 11.75
N ARG A 42 -13.50 2.34 12.15
CA ARG A 42 -12.81 1.36 13.00
C ARG A 42 -11.68 0.66 12.27
N ILE A 43 -11.84 0.35 10.99
CA ILE A 43 -10.76 -0.21 10.16
C ILE A 43 -9.57 0.76 10.08
N VAL A 44 -9.81 2.05 9.82
CA VAL A 44 -8.74 3.07 9.81
C VAL A 44 -8.04 3.14 11.17
N SER A 45 -8.81 3.17 12.24
CA SER A 45 -8.27 3.24 13.62
C SER A 45 -7.46 1.99 13.98
N GLN A 46 -7.89 0.82 13.53
CA GLN A 46 -7.17 -0.44 13.72
C GLN A 46 -5.85 -0.44 12.94
N LEU A 47 -5.83 0.04 11.68
CA LEU A 47 -4.61 0.15 10.90
C LEU A 47 -3.61 1.11 11.57
N LEU A 48 -4.06 2.27 12.04
CA LEU A 48 -3.22 3.22 12.79
C LEU A 48 -2.61 2.56 14.03
N THR A 49 -3.41 1.82 14.80
CA THR A 49 -2.96 1.11 16.00
C THR A 49 -1.92 0.04 15.67
N LEU A 50 -2.11 -0.69 14.56
CA LEU A 50 -1.15 -1.72 14.12
C LEU A 50 0.18 -1.10 13.68
N MET A 51 0.14 0.00 12.93
CA MET A 51 1.33 0.73 12.49
C MET A 51 2.12 1.28 13.69
N ASP A 52 1.44 1.89 14.65
CA ASP A 52 2.06 2.45 15.87
C ASP A 52 2.59 1.34 16.80
N GLY A 53 1.99 0.15 16.76
CA GLY A 53 2.35 -1.00 17.59
C GLY A 53 3.56 -1.79 17.08
N MET A 54 4.06 -1.51 15.88
CA MET A 54 5.25 -2.18 15.36
C MET A 54 6.49 -1.78 16.17
N LYS A 55 7.19 -2.78 16.71
CA LYS A 55 8.45 -2.53 17.43
C LYS A 55 9.50 -2.07 16.43
N LYS A 56 10.36 -1.11 16.79
CA LYS A 56 11.47 -0.69 15.90
C LYS A 56 12.42 -1.85 15.51
N SER A 57 12.42 -2.95 16.28
CA SER A 57 13.18 -4.16 16.00
C SER A 57 12.44 -5.18 15.14
N SER A 58 11.15 -5.03 14.86
CA SER A 58 10.46 -5.89 13.91
C SER A 58 11.00 -5.53 12.52
N HIS A 59 11.73 -6.44 11.87
CA HIS A 59 12.21 -6.25 10.50
C HIS A 59 11.05 -6.41 9.50
N VAL A 60 10.00 -5.63 9.70
CA VAL A 60 8.76 -5.63 8.93
C VAL A 60 8.64 -4.28 8.24
N ILE A 61 8.51 -4.30 6.92
CA ILE A 61 8.27 -3.11 6.11
C ILE A 61 6.82 -3.15 5.62
N VAL A 62 6.09 -2.05 5.81
CA VAL A 62 4.74 -1.91 5.28
C VAL A 62 4.78 -1.03 4.04
N MET A 63 4.41 -1.61 2.91
CA MET A 63 4.23 -0.93 1.62
C MET A 63 2.74 -0.79 1.34
N ALA A 64 2.36 0.28 0.66
CA ALA A 64 0.98 0.49 0.24
C ALA A 64 0.92 1.15 -1.14
N ALA A 65 -0.16 0.88 -1.88
CA ALA A 65 -0.44 1.48 -3.18
C ALA A 65 -1.82 2.17 -3.16
N THR A 66 -1.93 3.26 -3.92
CA THR A 66 -3.19 3.99 -4.10
C THR A 66 -3.12 4.82 -5.39
N ASN A 67 -4.26 4.95 -6.06
CA ASN A 67 -4.43 5.91 -7.15
C ASN A 67 -5.02 7.25 -6.66
N ARG A 68 -5.32 7.36 -5.36
CA ARG A 68 -5.99 8.51 -4.73
C ARG A 68 -5.28 8.91 -3.42
N PRO A 69 -4.00 9.33 -3.45
CA PRO A 69 -3.26 9.68 -2.24
C PRO A 69 -3.92 10.79 -1.40
N ASN A 70 -4.66 11.69 -2.05
CA ASN A 70 -5.37 12.79 -1.41
C ASN A 70 -6.68 12.37 -0.70
N SER A 71 -7.16 11.15 -0.91
CA SER A 71 -8.32 10.62 -0.17
C SER A 71 -7.96 9.80 1.05
N ILE A 72 -6.68 9.53 1.30
CA ILE A 72 -6.23 8.78 2.48
C ILE A 72 -6.32 9.64 3.75
N ASP A 73 -6.64 9.02 4.89
CA ASP A 73 -6.58 9.66 6.22
C ASP A 73 -5.15 10.24 6.46
N PRO A 74 -5.00 11.57 6.64
CA PRO A 74 -3.69 12.20 6.84
C PRO A 74 -2.92 11.67 8.05
N ALA A 75 -3.60 11.06 9.03
CA ALA A 75 -2.93 10.42 10.15
C ALA A 75 -1.99 9.30 9.69
N LEU A 76 -2.31 8.56 8.63
CA LEU A 76 -1.48 7.48 8.12
C LEU A 76 -0.17 7.96 7.47
N ARG A 77 -0.09 9.24 7.08
CA ARG A 77 1.09 9.84 6.44
C ARG A 77 2.02 10.56 7.43
N ARG A 78 1.76 10.43 8.74
CA ARG A 78 2.60 11.00 9.79
C ARG A 78 3.87 10.17 10.00
N PHE A 79 4.89 10.82 10.57
CA PHE A 79 6.18 10.20 10.93
C PHE A 79 5.99 8.86 11.66
N GLY A 80 6.74 7.83 11.23
CA GLY A 80 6.65 6.48 11.78
C GLY A 80 5.53 5.61 11.22
N ARG A 81 4.78 6.09 10.22
CA ARG A 81 3.75 5.35 9.47
C ARG A 81 4.12 5.30 7.99
N PHE A 82 3.27 5.75 7.07
CA PHE A 82 3.63 5.96 5.67
C PHE A 82 4.28 7.35 5.49
N ASP A 83 5.49 7.50 6.03
CA ASP A 83 6.23 8.78 5.99
C ASP A 83 7.22 8.88 4.81
N ARG A 84 7.14 7.93 3.88
CA ARG A 84 7.85 7.92 2.60
C ARG A 84 6.86 7.62 1.49
N GLU A 85 6.97 8.38 0.41
CA GLU A 85 6.11 8.28 -0.75
C GLU A 85 6.98 8.11 -2.00
N ILE A 86 6.55 7.19 -2.87
CA ILE A 86 7.18 6.94 -4.17
C ILE A 86 6.10 7.21 -5.21
N ASP A 87 6.34 8.18 -6.08
CA ASP A 87 5.42 8.50 -7.17
C ASP A 87 5.65 7.52 -8.34
N ILE A 88 4.59 6.79 -8.72
CA ILE A 88 4.57 5.92 -9.89
C ILE A 88 3.83 6.67 -11.00
N GLY A 89 4.58 7.54 -11.67
CA GLY A 89 4.05 8.44 -12.68
C GLY A 89 3.87 7.81 -14.07
N ILE A 90 3.49 8.65 -15.02
CA ILE A 90 3.33 8.27 -16.43
C ILE A 90 4.73 8.03 -17.05
N PRO A 91 4.96 6.89 -17.73
CA PRO A 91 6.26 6.60 -18.33
C PRO A 91 6.57 7.52 -19.53
N ASP A 92 7.85 7.88 -19.66
CA ASP A 92 8.37 8.63 -20.80
C ASP A 92 8.51 7.74 -22.05
N ALA A 93 9.10 8.26 -23.13
CA ALA A 93 9.27 7.49 -24.36
C ALA A 93 10.13 6.23 -24.16
N THR A 94 11.20 6.33 -23.36
CA THR A 94 12.09 5.22 -23.04
C THR A 94 11.35 4.16 -22.21
N GLY A 95 10.66 4.57 -21.16
CA GLY A 95 9.87 3.70 -20.30
C GLY A 95 8.72 3.03 -21.06
N ARG A 96 8.03 3.75 -21.97
CA ARG A 96 7.01 3.14 -22.83
C ARG A 96 7.59 2.07 -23.75
N LEU A 97 8.77 2.30 -24.33
CA LEU A 97 9.45 1.30 -25.15
C LEU A 97 9.83 0.06 -24.33
N GLU A 98 10.31 0.24 -23.10
CA GLU A 98 10.60 -0.87 -22.19
C GLU A 98 9.36 -1.68 -21.84
N ILE A 99 8.25 -1.00 -21.49
CA ILE A 99 6.96 -1.63 -21.23
C ILE A 99 6.51 -2.45 -22.44
N LEU A 100 6.57 -1.87 -23.65
CA LEU A 100 6.23 -2.58 -24.88
C LEU A 100 7.08 -3.83 -25.06
N ARG A 101 8.42 -3.72 -24.91
CA ARG A 101 9.33 -4.86 -25.00
C ARG A 101 9.01 -5.96 -23.99
N ILE A 102 8.68 -5.60 -22.74
CA ILE A 102 8.29 -6.56 -21.71
C ILE A 102 7.01 -7.30 -22.11
N HIS A 103 6.01 -6.58 -22.63
CA HIS A 103 4.72 -7.17 -23.02
C HIS A 103 4.78 -7.95 -24.34
N THR A 104 5.71 -7.63 -25.25
CA THR A 104 5.87 -8.32 -26.53
C THR A 104 6.98 -9.38 -26.54
N LYS A 105 7.73 -9.57 -25.45
CA LYS A 105 8.88 -10.51 -25.39
C LYS A 105 8.59 -11.94 -25.86
N ASN A 106 7.35 -12.40 -25.70
CA ASN A 106 6.91 -13.76 -26.07
C ASN A 106 5.88 -13.74 -27.21
N MET A 107 5.68 -12.60 -27.86
CA MET A 107 4.74 -12.43 -28.96
C MET A 107 5.47 -12.66 -30.29
N LYS A 108 4.84 -13.39 -31.21
CA LYS A 108 5.30 -13.42 -32.60
C LYS A 108 4.91 -12.09 -33.24
N LEU A 109 5.91 -11.26 -33.49
CA LEU A 109 5.76 -10.03 -34.25
C LEU A 109 5.89 -10.37 -35.74
N GLY A 110 5.28 -9.55 -36.61
CA GLY A 110 5.44 -9.69 -38.05
C GLY A 110 6.88 -9.42 -38.48
N ASP A 111 7.23 -9.87 -39.67
CA ASP A 111 8.50 -9.51 -40.29
C ASP A 111 8.48 -8.00 -40.64
N ASP A 112 9.65 -7.35 -40.53
CA ASP A 112 9.86 -5.95 -40.94
C ASP A 112 9.77 -5.77 -42.47
#